data_AF-T1HQ29-F1
#
_entry.id   AF-T1HQ29-F1
#
_cell.length_a   1.000
_cell.length_b   1.000
_cell.length_c   1.000
_cell.angle_alpha   90.00
_cell.angle_beta   90.00
_cell.angle_gamma   90.00
#
_symmetry.space_group_name_H-M   'P 1'
#
loop_
_entity.id
_entity.type
_entity.pdbx_description
1 polymer ?
#
loop_
_entity_poly.entity_id
_entity_poly.type
_entity_poly.pdbx_seq_one_letter_code
_entity_poly.pdbx_strand_id
1 'polypeptide(L)'
;MSLHHAAIKYLIEDKITSSYSCNNCKKSFRESDQLIYHTRYVCGKDLRRFQCPYCEHKSKWKCRLKTHIALKHKQLFIATDFK
;
A
#
# COMPACT_ATOMS: atom_id res chain seq x y z
N MET A 1 28.84 -1.30 19.22
CA MET A 1 27.66 -2.06 19.69
C MET A 1 26.50 -1.78 18.76
N SER A 2 26.51 -2.45 17.62
CA SER A 2 25.67 -2.17 16.47
C SER A 2 24.30 -2.82 16.66
N LEU A 3 23.30 -2.01 17.04
CA LEU A 3 21.90 -2.40 17.14
C LEU A 3 21.27 -2.61 15.75
N HIS A 4 21.76 -3.62 15.01
CA HIS A 4 21.28 -3.90 13.65
C HIS A 4 20.95 -5.38 13.39
N HIS A 5 20.74 -6.21 14.42
CA HIS A 5 20.53 -7.65 14.22
C HIS A 5 19.08 -8.16 14.27
N ALA A 6 18.08 -7.34 14.58
CA ALA A 6 16.71 -7.85 14.81
C ALA A 6 15.73 -7.74 13.62
N ALA A 7 16.06 -7.02 12.53
CA ALA A 7 15.12 -6.78 11.42
C ALA A 7 15.38 -7.63 10.15
N ILE A 8 16.51 -8.32 10.07
CA ILE A 8 16.99 -8.98 8.84
C ILE A 8 16.25 -10.29 8.52
N LYS A 9 15.55 -10.89 9.49
CA LYS A 9 14.85 -12.18 9.28
C LYS A 9 13.68 -12.14 8.27
N TYR A 10 13.29 -10.95 7.78
CA TYR A 10 12.13 -10.77 6.88
C TYR A 10 12.48 -10.19 5.50
N LEU A 11 13.77 -9.96 5.21
CA LEU A 11 14.25 -9.46 3.91
C LEU A 11 14.88 -10.65 3.16
N ILE A 12 14.35 -11.02 2.00
CA ILE A 12 15.06 -11.93 1.08
C ILE A 12 15.84 -11.04 0.12
N GLU A 13 17.17 -11.07 0.24
CA GLU A 13 18.07 -10.49 -0.77
C GLU A 13 18.23 -11.52 -1.89
N ASP A 14 17.50 -11.32 -2.98
CA ASP A 14 17.59 -12.19 -4.15
C ASP A 14 18.83 -11.79 -4.96
N LYS A 15 19.90 -12.59 -4.90
CA LYS A 15 21.21 -12.27 -5.51
C LYS A 15 21.16 -12.14 -7.06
N ILE A 16 20.02 -12.47 -7.68
CA ILE A 16 19.80 -12.41 -9.13
C ILE A 16 19.25 -11.04 -9.56
N THR A 17 18.54 -10.33 -8.67
CA THR A 17 18.02 -8.98 -8.92
C THR A 17 18.26 -8.15 -7.67
N SER A 18 19.08 -7.09 -7.73
CA SER A 18 19.37 -6.20 -6.60
C SER A 18 18.09 -5.53 -6.06
N SER A 19 17.30 -6.29 -5.30
CA SER A 19 15.96 -5.95 -4.87
C SER A 19 15.62 -6.69 -3.59
N TYR A 20 14.88 -6.00 -2.73
CA TYR A 20 14.47 -6.44 -1.41
C TYR A 20 13.01 -6.84 -1.48
N SER A 21 12.70 -8.11 -1.25
CA SER A 21 11.33 -8.63 -1.37
C SER A 21 10.69 -8.98 -0.02
N CYS A 22 9.42 -8.59 0.16
CA CYS A 22 8.63 -8.89 1.35
C CYS A 22 8.09 -10.33 1.30
N ASN A 23 8.43 -11.16 2.28
CA ASN A 23 7.98 -12.56 2.32
C ASN A 23 6.44 -12.69 2.47
N ASN A 24 5.78 -11.74 3.14
CA ASN A 24 4.35 -11.80 3.44
C ASN A 24 3.44 -11.41 2.25
N CYS A 25 3.88 -10.50 1.38
CA CYS A 25 3.05 -10.02 0.27
C CYS A 25 3.74 -10.07 -1.11
N LYS A 26 4.97 -10.60 -1.16
CA LYS A 26 5.81 -10.77 -2.35
C LYS A 26 6.07 -9.48 -3.14
N LYS A 27 6.02 -8.32 -2.48
CA LYS A 27 6.41 -7.04 -3.09
C LYS A 27 7.92 -6.85 -3.04
N SER A 28 8.49 -6.44 -4.17
CA SER A 28 9.90 -6.11 -4.30
C SER A 28 10.14 -4.61 -4.29
N PHE A 29 11.21 -4.19 -3.62
CA PHE A 29 11.65 -2.82 -3.45
C PHE A 29 13.11 -2.69 -3.86
N ARG A 30 13.54 -1.50 -4.27
CA ARG A 30 14.94 -1.26 -4.65
C ARG A 30 15.86 -1.08 -3.45
N GLU A 31 15.30 -0.72 -2.30
CA GLU A 31 16.04 -0.38 -1.09
C GLU A 31 15.50 -1.15 0.12
N SER A 32 16.39 -1.49 1.04
CA SER A 32 16.07 -2.20 2.28
C SER A 32 15.17 -1.37 3.20
N ASP A 33 15.40 -0.06 3.29
CA ASP A 33 14.60 0.86 4.11
C ASP A 33 13.13 0.92 3.65
N GLN A 34 12.91 0.88 2.34
CA GLN A 34 11.58 0.83 1.75
C GLN A 34 10.87 -0.48 2.10
N LEU A 35 11.61 -1.59 2.10
CA LEU A 35 11.06 -2.88 2.52
C LEU A 35 10.79 -2.93 4.05
N ILE A 36 11.65 -2.32 4.88
CA ILE A 36 11.45 -2.24 6.33
C ILE A 36 10.20 -1.41 6.64
N TYR A 37 10.08 -0.22 6.04
CA TYR A 37 8.89 0.62 6.19
C TYR A 37 7.64 -0.12 5.72
N HIS A 38 7.72 -0.76 4.56
CA HIS A 38 6.63 -1.55 4.03
C HIS A 38 6.20 -2.65 5.02
N THR A 39 7.15 -3.44 5.50
CA THR A 39 6.88 -4.58 6.39
C THR A 39 6.30 -4.13 7.72
N ARG A 40 6.79 -3.02 8.30
CA ARG A 40 6.34 -2.51 9.59
C ARG A 40 4.99 -1.78 9.53
N TYR A 41 4.73 -1.00 8.48
CA TYR A 41 3.61 -0.06 8.49
C TYR A 41 2.53 -0.32 7.44
N VAL A 42 2.86 -1.07 6.38
CA VAL A 42 2.03 -1.21 5.18
C VAL A 42 1.62 -2.65 4.94
N CYS A 43 2.49 -3.62 5.19
CA CYS A 43 2.26 -5.04 5.00
C CYS A 43 1.18 -5.52 5.98
N GLY A 44 0.17 -6.23 5.47
CA GLY A 44 -0.97 -6.69 6.26
C GLY A 44 -2.03 -5.62 6.58
N LYS A 45 -1.78 -4.33 6.31
CA LYS A 45 -2.88 -3.34 6.34
C LYS A 45 -3.74 -3.50 5.09
N ASP A 46 -5.06 -3.58 5.28
CA ASP A 46 -6.00 -3.48 4.18
C ASP A 46 -5.96 -2.05 3.62
N LEU A 47 -5.09 -1.85 2.63
CA LEU A 47 -4.98 -0.56 1.97
C LEU A 47 -6.21 -0.29 1.10
N ARG A 48 -7.03 -1.32 0.79
CA ARG A 48 -8.29 -1.24 0.04
C ARG A 48 -9.49 -0.83 0.93
N ARG A 49 -9.22 -0.28 2.12
CA ARG A 49 -10.23 0.21 3.07
C ARG A 49 -11.17 1.29 2.54
N PHE A 50 -10.86 1.93 1.41
CA PHE A 50 -11.69 2.99 0.86
C PHE A 50 -12.70 2.41 -0.14
N GLN A 51 -13.80 1.89 0.41
CA GLN A 51 -14.97 1.43 -0.35
C GLN A 51 -15.73 2.63 -0.94
N CYS A 52 -16.15 2.52 -2.20
CA CYS A 52 -17.08 3.46 -2.79
C CYS A 52 -18.46 3.32 -2.14
N PRO A 53 -19.13 4.40 -1.72
CA PRO A 53 -20.48 4.31 -1.15
C PRO A 53 -21.55 4.00 -2.20
N TYR A 54 -21.25 4.15 -3.49
CA TYR A 54 -22.20 4.01 -4.59
C TYR A 54 -22.03 2.72 -5.40
N CYS A 55 -20.96 1.95 -5.16
CA CYS A 55 -20.72 0.66 -5.81
C CYS A 55 -19.73 -0.20 -5.02
N GLU A 56 -19.52 -1.44 -5.44
CA GLU A 56 -18.61 -2.39 -4.78
C GLU A 56 -17.12 -2.11 -5.02
N HIS A 57 -16.76 -1.01 -5.68
CA HIS A 57 -15.36 -0.67 -5.96
C HIS A 57 -14.57 -0.27 -4.70
N LYS A 58 -13.42 -0.94 -4.46
CA LYS A 58 -12.48 -0.63 -3.38
C LYS A 58 -11.21 0.02 -3.92
N SER A 59 -10.87 1.18 -3.36
CA SER A 59 -9.68 1.93 -3.73
C SER A 59 -8.60 1.85 -2.66
N LYS A 60 -7.34 1.82 -3.12
CA LYS A 60 -6.17 1.84 -2.24
C LYS A 60 -5.96 3.21 -1.55
N TRP A 61 -6.40 4.27 -2.22
CA TRP A 61 -6.09 5.66 -1.85
C TRP A 61 -7.33 6.53 -1.96
N LYS A 62 -7.52 7.47 -1.03
CA LYS A 62 -8.64 8.44 -1.06
C LYS A 62 -8.70 9.23 -2.38
N CYS A 63 -7.55 9.68 -2.90
CA CYS A 63 -7.49 10.41 -4.17
C CYS A 63 -8.04 9.60 -5.34
N ARG A 64 -7.69 8.29 -5.42
CA ARG A 64 -8.22 7.39 -6.45
C ARG A 64 -9.70 7.13 -6.28
N LEU A 65 -10.19 7.04 -5.05
CA LEU A 65 -11.62 6.92 -4.79
C LEU A 65 -12.38 8.18 -5.28
N LYS A 66 -11.86 9.38 -4.99
CA LYS A 66 -12.44 10.64 -5.48
C LYS A 66 -12.53 10.67 -7.00
N THR A 67 -11.45 10.33 -7.70
CA THR A 67 -11.45 10.26 -9.17
C THR A 67 -12.43 9.20 -9.69
N HIS A 68 -12.51 8.04 -9.04
CA HIS A 68 -13.48 7.01 -9.39
C HIS A 68 -14.93 7.54 -9.28
N ILE A 69 -15.28 8.19 -8.17
CA ILE A 69 -16.60 8.80 -7.98
C ILE A 69 -16.83 9.89 -9.04
N ALA A 70 -15.85 10.77 -9.28
CA ALA A 70 -15.96 11.81 -10.29
C ALA A 70 -16.18 11.28 -11.70
N LEU A 71 -15.63 10.11 -12.06
CA LEU A 71 -15.72 9.57 -13.42
C LEU A 71 -16.86 8.56 -13.62
N LYS A 72 -17.15 7.73 -12.62
CA LYS A 72 -18.17 6.66 -12.68
C LYS A 72 -19.49 7.06 -12.02
N HIS A 73 -19.44 8.04 -11.12
CA HIS A 73 -20.59 8.61 -10.42
C HIS A 73 -20.65 10.13 -10.64
N LYS A 74 -20.44 10.57 -11.90
CA LYS A 74 -20.37 11.97 -12.35
C LYS A 74 -21.48 12.87 -11.82
N GLN A 75 -22.68 12.32 -11.62
CA GLN A 75 -23.86 13.06 -11.14
C GLN A 75 -23.87 13.28 -9.61
N LEU A 76 -22.96 12.65 -8.87
CA LEU A 76 -22.92 12.64 -7.39
C LEU A 76 -21.68 13.35 -6.82
N PHE A 77 -20.76 13.82 -7.68
CA PHE A 77 -19.53 14.51 -7.25
C PHE A 77 -19.80 15.87 -6.58
N ILE A 78 -21.01 16.42 -6.75
CA ILE A 78 -21.40 17.73 -6.20
C ILE A 78 -21.61 17.70 -4.66
N ALA A 79 -21.64 16.51 -4.04
CA ALA A 79 -22.11 16.37 -2.65
C ALA A 79 -21.27 15.42 -1.77
N THR A 80 -19.95 15.33 -1.94
CA THR A 80 -19.11 14.54 -1.01
C THR A 80 -18.07 15.39 -0.28
N ASP A 81 -18.58 16.21 0.64
CA ASP A 81 -17.83 16.73 1.77
C ASP A 81 -17.45 15.55 2.68
N PHE A 82 -16.22 15.05 2.52
CA PHE A 82 -15.63 14.13 3.48
C PHE A 82 -15.26 14.93 4.74
N LYS A 83 -16.24 15.17 5.59
CA LYS A 83 -16.04 15.61 6.99
C LYS A 83 -15.36 14.51 7.80
#